data_AF-A0A031LSD3-F1
#
_entry.id   AF-A0A031LSD3-F1
#
_cell.length_a   1.000
_cell.length_b   1.000
_cell.length_c   1.000
_cell.angle_alpha   90.00
_cell.angle_beta   90.00
_cell.angle_gamma   90.00
#
_symmetry.space_group_name_H-M   'P 1'
#
loop_
_entity.id
_entity.type
_entity.pdbx_description
1 polymer ?
#
loop_
_entity_poly.entity_id
_entity_poly.type
_entity_poly.pdbx_seq_one_letter_code
_entity_poly.pdbx_strand_id
1 'polypeptide(L)'
;MAKQTINQGTAPTGAGGDTFRTGSAKLQANDDELYAHLGASDGSLTAAKTRTALGLGTAATATITTSTTDKTTGRVLKVGDFGFGSSIPPNYSKVPDIKGFFKVSPAVADDFAHDFSGGLALPYGATEVFYLFAPVTINKPPYYRKVRNLAGGEQEYMPKQTFYTTENTTVDANGFIKNASPIVKLFADGVELNDEAQQQDIVFEKLGIGDYLIKGSSGFAQEGWYIETPKDANGNVLFSVIYTTLENGDILVKTYKKKFDLETASIVADLENPMDITAGRWIDLRLQELPQPEIEVIDEPEQ
;
A
#
# COMPACT_ATOMS: atom_id res chain seq x y z
N MET A 1 34.11 -37.48 -24.64
CA MET A 1 35.27 -38.25 -25.13
C MET A 1 35.45 -39.47 -24.26
N ALA A 2 35.85 -40.60 -24.82
CA ALA A 2 36.12 -41.81 -24.03
C ALA A 2 37.51 -41.70 -23.39
N LYS A 3 37.61 -42.05 -22.10
CA LYS A 3 38.88 -42.13 -21.37
C LYS A 3 39.87 -43.03 -22.11
N GLN A 4 41.05 -42.51 -22.42
CA GLN A 4 42.17 -43.30 -22.95
C GLN A 4 43.06 -43.70 -21.78
N THR A 5 43.38 -44.99 -21.68
CA THR A 5 44.24 -45.51 -20.61
C THR A 5 45.59 -45.87 -21.21
N ILE A 6 46.69 -45.35 -20.66
CA ILE A 6 48.03 -45.66 -21.15
C ILE A 6 48.42 -47.06 -20.65
N ASN A 7 48.64 -48.00 -21.57
CA ASN A 7 49.19 -49.31 -21.24
C ASN A 7 50.71 -49.20 -21.09
N GLN A 8 51.20 -49.47 -19.89
CA GLN A 8 52.59 -49.20 -19.59
C GLN A 8 53.48 -50.42 -19.93
N GLY A 9 53.14 -51.67 -19.56
CA GLY A 9 54.07 -52.84 -19.59
C GLY A 9 54.90 -53.08 -18.30
N THR A 10 56.11 -53.67 -18.37
CA THR A 10 56.93 -54.11 -17.19
C THR A 10 57.99 -53.09 -16.72
N ALA A 11 58.15 -52.91 -15.40
CA ALA A 11 58.99 -51.87 -14.78
C ALA A 11 60.50 -51.98 -14.97
N PRO A 12 61.21 -50.89 -15.38
CA PRO A 12 62.67 -50.82 -15.32
C PRO A 12 63.16 -50.48 -13.90
N THR A 13 64.33 -50.98 -13.51
CA THR A 13 64.81 -51.09 -12.11
C THR A 13 65.69 -49.92 -11.60
N GLY A 14 65.63 -48.73 -12.21
CA GLY A 14 66.61 -47.64 -11.97
C GLY A 14 66.25 -46.66 -10.85
N ALA A 15 67.21 -46.35 -9.96
CA ALA A 15 67.07 -45.54 -8.75
C ALA A 15 67.21 -44.02 -8.95
N GLY A 16 66.41 -43.23 -8.22
CA GLY A 16 66.59 -41.78 -8.00
C GLY A 16 65.39 -40.88 -8.34
N GLY A 17 64.40 -41.38 -9.08
CA GLY A 17 63.17 -40.66 -9.46
C GLY A 17 62.12 -41.60 -10.04
N ASP A 18 60.93 -41.08 -10.36
CA ASP A 18 59.96 -41.88 -11.11
C ASP A 18 60.52 -42.21 -12.49
N THR A 19 60.57 -43.51 -12.81
CA THR A 19 60.78 -43.95 -14.19
C THR A 19 59.67 -43.41 -15.08
N PHE A 20 59.88 -43.30 -16.40
CA PHE A 20 58.81 -42.90 -17.34
C PHE A 20 57.52 -43.69 -17.14
N ARG A 21 57.65 -44.98 -16.81
CA ARG A 21 56.55 -45.85 -16.45
C ARG A 21 55.87 -45.42 -15.14
N THR A 22 56.60 -45.33 -14.03
CA THR A 22 55.97 -45.01 -12.73
C THR A 22 55.38 -43.59 -12.73
N GLY A 23 55.99 -42.65 -13.46
CA GLY A 23 55.40 -41.35 -13.74
C GLY A 23 54.10 -41.46 -14.54
N SER A 24 54.07 -42.26 -15.61
CA SER A 24 52.85 -42.55 -16.36
C SER A 24 51.76 -43.23 -15.52
N ALA A 25 52.12 -44.11 -14.57
CA ALA A 25 51.17 -44.74 -13.63
C ALA A 25 50.52 -43.73 -12.69
N LYS A 26 51.31 -42.81 -12.14
CA LYS A 26 50.80 -41.74 -11.28
C LYS A 26 49.88 -40.80 -12.06
N LEU A 27 50.24 -40.45 -13.28
CA LEU A 27 49.38 -39.65 -14.16
C LEU A 27 48.06 -40.37 -14.46
N GLN A 28 48.11 -41.67 -14.77
CA GLN A 28 46.90 -42.47 -14.98
C GLN A 28 46.03 -42.53 -13.72
N ALA A 29 46.62 -42.73 -12.55
CA ALA A 29 45.88 -42.75 -11.29
C ALA A 29 45.20 -41.41 -11.00
N ASN A 30 45.86 -40.29 -11.29
CA ASN A 30 45.27 -38.96 -11.16
C ASN A 30 44.10 -38.76 -12.13
N ASP A 31 44.23 -39.24 -13.38
CA ASP A 31 43.13 -39.21 -14.36
C ASP A 31 41.95 -40.07 -13.88
N ASP A 32 42.22 -41.24 -13.29
CA ASP A 32 41.21 -42.14 -12.75
C ASP A 32 40.42 -41.48 -11.61
N GLU A 33 41.13 -40.83 -10.69
CA GLU A 33 40.54 -40.06 -9.58
C GLU A 33 39.65 -38.92 -10.11
N LEU A 34 40.14 -38.14 -11.08
CA LEU A 34 39.39 -37.04 -11.68
C LEU A 34 38.11 -37.54 -12.39
N TYR A 35 38.21 -38.60 -13.17
CA TYR A 35 37.04 -39.19 -13.84
C TYR A 35 36.02 -39.71 -12.83
N ALA A 36 36.46 -40.35 -11.75
CA ALA A 36 35.57 -40.79 -10.67
C ALA A 36 34.88 -39.60 -10.00
N HIS A 37 35.62 -38.54 -9.68
CA HIS A 37 35.09 -37.32 -9.07
C HIS A 37 34.06 -36.61 -9.96
N LEU A 38 34.23 -36.65 -11.28
CA LEU A 38 33.28 -36.08 -12.26
C LEU A 38 32.15 -37.04 -12.66
N GLY A 39 31.95 -38.14 -11.93
CA GLY A 39 30.86 -39.10 -12.13
C GLY A 39 31.03 -40.05 -13.30
N ALA A 40 32.25 -40.20 -13.81
CA ALA A 40 32.61 -40.97 -15.00
C ALA A 40 33.58 -42.12 -14.68
N SER A 41 33.35 -42.86 -13.59
CA SER A 41 34.14 -44.05 -13.22
C SER A 41 34.12 -45.15 -14.27
N ASP A 42 33.11 -45.14 -15.15
CA ASP A 42 33.00 -45.99 -16.35
C ASP A 42 33.81 -45.48 -17.56
N GLY A 43 34.59 -44.41 -17.40
CA GLY A 43 35.40 -43.81 -18.46
C GLY A 43 34.62 -42.95 -19.47
N SER A 44 33.32 -42.72 -19.25
CA SER A 44 32.47 -41.93 -20.13
C SER A 44 32.05 -40.62 -19.48
N LEU A 45 32.75 -39.54 -19.82
CA LEU A 45 32.50 -38.20 -19.30
C LEU A 45 31.37 -37.50 -20.09
N THR A 46 30.31 -37.12 -19.39
CA THR A 46 29.19 -36.34 -19.95
C THR A 46 28.81 -35.20 -19.01
N ALA A 47 28.27 -34.11 -19.57
CA ALA A 47 27.85 -32.96 -18.77
C ALA A 47 26.78 -33.31 -17.72
N ALA A 48 25.92 -34.30 -18.00
CA ALA A 48 24.90 -34.75 -17.05
C ALA A 48 25.53 -35.44 -15.82
N LYS A 49 26.45 -36.40 -16.04
CA LYS A 49 27.17 -37.10 -14.97
C LYS A 49 27.94 -36.13 -14.09
N THR A 50 28.66 -35.20 -14.72
CA THR A 50 29.46 -34.20 -14.00
C THR A 50 28.60 -33.27 -13.16
N ARG A 51 27.45 -32.80 -13.67
CA ARG A 51 26.52 -32.00 -12.86
C ARG A 51 26.02 -32.77 -11.64
N THR A 52 25.64 -34.03 -11.81
CA THR A 52 25.21 -34.89 -10.70
C THR A 52 26.32 -35.10 -9.67
N ALA A 53 27.54 -35.42 -10.11
CA ALA A 53 28.66 -35.69 -9.22
C ALA A 53 29.10 -34.44 -8.43
N LEU A 54 29.00 -33.26 -9.03
CA LEU A 54 29.27 -31.97 -8.37
C LEU A 54 28.07 -31.44 -7.56
N GLY A 55 26.97 -32.19 -7.45
CA GLY A 55 25.78 -31.78 -6.70
C GLY A 55 25.02 -30.58 -7.28
N LEU A 56 25.16 -30.32 -8.60
CA LEU A 56 24.48 -29.21 -9.26
C LEU A 56 23.01 -29.53 -9.52
N GLY A 57 22.12 -28.64 -9.09
CA GLY A 57 20.66 -28.77 -9.29
C GLY A 57 20.19 -28.39 -10.70
N THR A 58 18.88 -28.50 -10.94
CA THR A 58 18.24 -28.26 -12.25
C THR A 58 18.42 -26.84 -12.77
N ALA A 59 18.58 -25.85 -11.88
CA ALA A 59 18.87 -24.46 -12.26
C ALA A 59 20.19 -24.31 -13.04
N ALA A 60 21.16 -25.20 -12.84
CA ALA A 60 22.45 -25.16 -13.54
C ALA A 60 22.36 -25.42 -15.06
N THR A 61 21.22 -25.94 -15.52
CA THR A 61 20.94 -26.17 -16.95
C THR A 61 19.87 -25.25 -17.52
N ALA A 62 19.21 -24.47 -16.67
CA ALA A 62 18.13 -23.60 -17.09
C ALA A 62 18.69 -22.27 -17.62
N THR A 63 18.10 -21.77 -18.69
CA THR A 63 18.44 -20.44 -19.21
C THR A 63 17.99 -19.38 -18.22
N ILE A 64 18.87 -18.43 -17.92
CA ILE A 64 18.51 -17.27 -17.10
C ILE A 64 17.72 -16.29 -17.98
N THR A 65 16.76 -15.60 -17.38
CA THR A 65 16.02 -14.51 -18.02
C THR A 65 16.95 -13.49 -18.71
N THR A 66 16.52 -12.95 -19.86
CA THR A 66 17.35 -12.05 -20.69
C THR A 66 16.96 -10.57 -20.57
N SER A 67 15.77 -10.27 -20.03
CA SER A 67 15.30 -8.90 -19.78
C SER A 67 14.39 -8.86 -18.55
N THR A 68 14.11 -7.67 -18.05
CA THR A 68 13.21 -7.43 -16.90
C THR A 68 11.75 -7.78 -17.17
N THR A 69 11.41 -8.07 -18.43
CA THR A 69 10.07 -8.40 -18.91
C THR A 69 10.04 -9.75 -19.63
N ASP A 70 11.02 -10.61 -19.39
CA ASP A 70 11.16 -11.89 -20.08
C ASP A 70 10.06 -12.89 -19.69
N LYS A 71 9.08 -13.05 -20.58
CA LYS A 71 7.92 -13.93 -20.38
C LYS A 71 8.19 -15.40 -20.74
N THR A 72 9.44 -15.80 -21.02
CA THR A 72 9.76 -17.16 -21.45
C THR A 72 9.65 -18.16 -20.29
N THR A 73 8.66 -19.06 -20.36
CA THR A 73 8.45 -20.11 -19.36
C THR A 73 9.68 -21.01 -19.19
N GLY A 74 9.99 -21.34 -17.94
CA GLY A 74 11.07 -22.28 -17.58
C GLY A 74 12.45 -21.64 -17.40
N ARG A 75 12.57 -20.32 -17.52
CA ARG A 75 13.81 -19.59 -17.22
C ARG A 75 14.00 -19.35 -15.72
N VAL A 76 15.26 -19.26 -15.29
CA VAL A 76 15.62 -18.84 -13.93
C VAL A 76 15.55 -17.33 -13.85
N LEU A 77 14.84 -16.81 -12.85
CA LEU A 77 14.64 -15.37 -12.63
C LEU A 77 15.90 -14.72 -12.04
N LYS A 78 16.34 -13.58 -12.60
CA LYS A 78 17.38 -12.73 -11.97
C LYS A 78 16.76 -11.73 -11.01
N VAL A 79 17.54 -11.31 -10.02
CA VAL A 79 17.18 -10.16 -9.18
C VAL A 79 16.91 -8.94 -10.08
N GLY A 80 15.77 -8.30 -9.85
CA GLY A 80 15.29 -7.13 -10.57
C GLY A 80 14.30 -7.42 -11.71
N ASP A 81 14.22 -8.66 -12.19
CA ASP A 81 13.25 -9.02 -13.22
C ASP A 81 11.83 -8.98 -12.65
N PHE A 82 10.90 -8.43 -13.42
CA PHE A 82 9.54 -8.11 -12.96
C PHE A 82 9.54 -7.29 -11.65
N GLY A 83 10.59 -6.50 -11.42
CA GLY A 83 10.78 -5.68 -10.22
C GLY A 83 11.11 -6.45 -8.94
N PHE A 84 11.22 -7.78 -8.99
CA PHE A 84 11.41 -8.59 -7.79
C PHE A 84 12.83 -8.44 -7.24
N GLY A 85 12.95 -7.95 -6.00
CA GLY A 85 14.25 -7.73 -5.33
C GLY A 85 15.06 -6.55 -5.89
N SER A 86 14.48 -5.73 -6.78
CA SER A 86 15.13 -4.49 -7.24
C SER A 86 15.14 -3.43 -6.14
N SER A 87 16.22 -2.65 -6.03
CA SER A 87 16.24 -1.44 -5.19
C SER A 87 15.35 -0.33 -5.76
N ILE A 88 15.11 -0.36 -7.08
CA ILE A 88 14.22 0.55 -7.78
C ILE A 88 13.37 -0.27 -8.75
N PRO A 89 12.08 -0.51 -8.45
CA PRO A 89 11.19 -1.19 -9.38
C PRO A 89 11.09 -0.42 -10.72
N PRO A 90 10.83 -1.12 -11.83
CA PRO A 90 10.54 -0.50 -13.11
C PRO A 90 9.47 0.59 -13.01
N ASN A 91 9.70 1.71 -13.69
CA ASN A 91 8.76 2.83 -13.80
C ASN A 91 7.96 2.70 -15.10
N TYR A 92 6.64 2.88 -15.05
CA TYR A 92 5.79 2.79 -16.23
C TYR A 92 4.73 3.89 -16.25
N SER A 93 4.62 4.58 -17.38
CA SER A 93 3.71 5.71 -17.58
C SER A 93 2.44 5.37 -18.39
N LYS A 94 2.37 4.18 -19.00
CA LYS A 94 1.17 3.62 -19.68
C LYS A 94 1.17 2.10 -19.55
N VAL A 95 0.00 1.51 -19.41
CA VAL A 95 -0.15 0.07 -19.11
C VAL A 95 -0.79 -0.61 -20.31
N PRO A 96 -0.19 -1.67 -20.88
CA PRO A 96 -0.94 -2.94 -20.94
C PRO A 96 -0.12 -4.18 -20.53
N ASP A 97 1.20 -4.03 -20.28
CA ASP A 97 2.13 -5.18 -20.27
C ASP A 97 2.85 -5.45 -18.94
N ILE A 98 2.46 -4.76 -17.87
CA ILE A 98 3.13 -4.87 -16.57
C ILE A 98 2.81 -6.24 -15.95
N LYS A 99 3.84 -6.88 -15.42
CA LYS A 99 3.78 -8.13 -14.65
C LYS A 99 4.74 -7.98 -13.47
N GLY A 100 4.29 -8.34 -12.28
CA GLY A 100 5.11 -8.23 -11.06
C GLY A 100 5.09 -6.82 -10.45
N PHE A 101 6.19 -6.44 -9.83
CA PHE A 101 6.33 -5.25 -8.99
C PHE A 101 6.79 -4.05 -9.82
N PHE A 102 6.16 -2.91 -9.58
CA PHE A 102 6.46 -1.67 -10.29
C PHE A 102 6.30 -0.46 -9.39
N LYS A 103 6.77 0.69 -9.85
CA LYS A 103 6.51 1.99 -9.22
C LYS A 103 5.84 2.93 -10.21
N VAL A 104 5.10 3.88 -9.66
CA VAL A 104 4.47 4.96 -10.39
C VAL A 104 5.16 6.27 -10.00
N SER A 105 5.81 6.92 -10.96
CA SER A 105 6.36 8.27 -10.77
C SER A 105 5.26 9.33 -10.80
N PRO A 106 5.52 10.55 -10.27
CA PRO A 106 4.63 11.68 -10.50
C PRO A 106 4.51 11.93 -12.02
N ALA A 107 3.32 12.30 -12.48
CA ALA A 107 2.97 12.55 -13.88
C ALA A 107 2.41 11.36 -14.67
N VAL A 108 1.60 10.51 -14.05
CA VAL A 108 0.59 9.80 -14.84
C VAL A 108 -0.63 10.70 -14.89
N ALA A 109 -0.82 11.42 -16.00
CA ALA A 109 -1.98 12.29 -16.24
C ALA A 109 -3.29 11.51 -16.47
N ASP A 110 -3.40 10.32 -15.88
CA ASP A 110 -4.49 9.39 -16.09
C ASP A 110 -4.99 8.91 -14.73
N ASP A 111 -6.31 8.77 -14.59
CA ASP A 111 -7.01 8.28 -13.38
C ASP A 111 -6.59 6.84 -12.99
N PHE A 112 -5.64 6.25 -13.70
CA PHE A 112 -5.23 4.87 -13.57
C PHE A 112 -4.58 4.51 -12.23
N ALA A 113 -3.68 5.35 -11.70
CA ALA A 113 -2.85 5.07 -10.52
C ALA A 113 -2.78 6.28 -9.57
N HIS A 114 -2.48 6.06 -8.29
CA HIS A 114 -2.05 7.18 -7.43
C HIS A 114 -0.62 7.59 -7.80
N ASP A 115 -0.34 8.90 -7.79
CA ASP A 115 1.03 9.41 -7.84
C ASP A 115 1.87 8.83 -6.70
N PHE A 116 3.16 8.63 -6.95
CA PHE A 116 4.10 8.09 -5.97
C PHE A 116 3.61 6.79 -5.30
N SER A 117 3.17 5.82 -6.10
CA SER A 117 2.70 4.53 -5.60
C SER A 117 3.63 3.37 -5.96
N GLY A 118 3.73 2.42 -5.03
CA GLY A 118 4.19 1.07 -5.33
C GLY A 118 3.03 0.26 -5.90
N GLY A 119 3.31 -0.61 -6.85
CA GLY A 119 2.29 -1.39 -7.52
C GLY A 119 2.64 -2.86 -7.72
N LEU A 120 1.61 -3.68 -7.81
CA LEU A 120 1.69 -5.10 -8.17
C LEU A 120 0.70 -5.41 -9.28
N ALA A 121 1.19 -5.94 -10.40
CA ALA A 121 0.40 -6.36 -11.54
C ALA A 121 0.30 -7.89 -11.60
N LEU A 122 -0.91 -8.41 -11.39
CA LEU A 122 -1.23 -9.83 -11.41
C LEU A 122 -2.11 -10.15 -12.62
N PRO A 123 -1.55 -10.73 -13.70
CA PRO A 123 -2.36 -11.17 -14.83
C PRO A 123 -3.26 -12.33 -14.41
N TYR A 124 -4.51 -12.31 -14.83
CA TYR A 124 -5.36 -13.50 -14.81
C TYR A 124 -5.24 -14.29 -16.13
N GLY A 125 -5.12 -13.56 -17.25
CA GLY A 125 -5.02 -14.12 -18.59
C GLY A 125 -4.26 -13.21 -19.54
N ALA A 126 -4.45 -13.43 -20.85
CA ALA A 126 -3.85 -12.59 -21.89
C ALA A 126 -4.44 -11.18 -21.92
N THR A 127 -5.68 -11.01 -21.49
CA THR A 127 -6.45 -9.77 -21.62
C THR A 127 -6.73 -9.10 -20.27
N GLU A 128 -6.82 -9.85 -19.18
CA GLU A 128 -7.17 -9.29 -17.86
C GLU A 128 -5.97 -9.21 -16.92
N VAL A 129 -5.83 -8.05 -16.27
CA VAL A 129 -4.82 -7.82 -15.24
C VAL A 129 -5.45 -7.15 -14.03
N PHE A 130 -5.09 -7.66 -12.86
CA PHE A 130 -5.37 -7.04 -11.57
C PHE A 130 -4.17 -6.18 -11.18
N TYR A 131 -4.45 -4.94 -10.76
CA TYR A 131 -3.45 -4.03 -10.21
C TYR A 131 -3.78 -3.71 -8.77
N LEU A 132 -2.79 -3.83 -7.89
CA LEU A 132 -2.82 -3.27 -6.54
C LEU A 132 -1.92 -2.05 -6.52
N PHE A 133 -2.41 -0.94 -5.96
CA PHE A 133 -1.65 0.30 -5.77
C PHE A 133 -1.58 0.64 -4.28
N ALA A 134 -0.37 0.91 -3.81
CA ALA A 134 -0.09 1.37 -2.47
C ALA A 134 0.66 2.71 -2.58
N PRO A 135 -0.01 3.85 -2.36
CA PRO A 135 0.63 5.16 -2.38
C PRO A 135 1.61 5.31 -1.21
N VAL A 136 2.66 6.09 -1.44
CA VAL A 136 3.62 6.50 -0.39
C VAL A 136 3.19 7.85 0.22
N THR A 137 2.24 8.55 -0.41
CA THR A 137 1.67 9.80 0.09
C THR A 137 0.58 9.54 1.13
N ILE A 138 0.51 10.42 2.11
CA ILE A 138 -0.53 10.45 3.15
C ILE A 138 -1.83 10.97 2.49
N ASN A 139 -3.00 10.49 2.94
CA ASN A 139 -4.35 10.83 2.49
C ASN A 139 -4.81 10.20 1.17
N LYS A 140 -4.13 9.15 0.71
CA LYS A 140 -4.60 8.34 -0.42
C LYS A 140 -4.68 6.88 0.02
N PRO A 141 -5.88 6.29 0.12
CA PRO A 141 -5.97 4.91 0.54
C PRO A 141 -5.42 3.98 -0.56
N PRO A 142 -4.79 2.85 -0.20
CA PRO A 142 -4.52 1.80 -1.17
C PRO A 142 -5.81 1.41 -1.88
N TYR A 143 -5.69 0.96 -3.13
CA TYR A 143 -6.82 0.40 -3.86
C TYR A 143 -6.34 -0.67 -4.83
N TYR A 144 -7.28 -1.49 -5.29
CA TYR A 144 -7.05 -2.31 -6.47
C TYR A 144 -7.98 -1.92 -7.62
N ARG A 145 -7.51 -2.19 -8.83
CA ARG A 145 -8.27 -1.96 -10.06
C ARG A 145 -8.05 -3.12 -11.00
N LYS A 146 -9.10 -3.52 -11.72
CA LYS A 146 -9.00 -4.51 -12.79
C LYS A 146 -9.01 -3.79 -14.13
N VAL A 147 -8.14 -4.22 -15.03
CA VAL A 147 -8.08 -3.74 -16.40
C VAL A 147 -8.32 -4.89 -17.34
N ARG A 148 -9.17 -4.69 -18.33
CA ARG A 148 -9.34 -5.58 -19.46
C ARG A 148 -8.79 -4.90 -20.70
N ASN A 149 -7.80 -5.52 -21.33
CA ASN A 149 -7.30 -5.13 -22.64
C ASN A 149 -8.25 -5.68 -23.70
N LEU A 150 -8.88 -4.80 -24.46
CA LEU A 150 -9.83 -5.13 -25.52
C LEU A 150 -9.09 -5.39 -26.84
N ALA A 151 -9.77 -6.08 -27.77
CA ALA A 151 -9.29 -6.21 -29.13
C ALA A 151 -9.16 -4.82 -29.77
N GLY A 152 -8.05 -4.54 -30.44
CA GLY A 152 -7.77 -3.22 -31.02
C GLY A 152 -6.91 -2.30 -30.15
N GLY A 153 -6.51 -2.73 -28.95
CA GLY A 153 -5.58 -1.99 -28.08
C GLY A 153 -6.25 -1.02 -27.11
N GLU A 154 -7.58 -0.96 -27.10
CA GLU A 154 -8.35 -0.21 -26.10
C GLU A 154 -8.31 -0.89 -24.73
N GLN A 155 -8.53 -0.11 -23.68
CA GLN A 155 -8.52 -0.59 -22.29
C GLN A 155 -9.81 -0.22 -21.59
N GLU A 156 -10.43 -1.24 -21.01
CA GLU A 156 -11.58 -1.08 -20.13
C GLU A 156 -11.10 -1.10 -18.68
N TYR A 157 -11.35 0.01 -18.00
CA TYR A 157 -10.98 0.18 -16.60
C TYR A 157 -12.19 -0.06 -15.69
N MET A 158 -12.12 -1.10 -14.87
CA MET A 158 -13.15 -1.31 -13.85
C MET A 158 -13.06 -0.24 -12.74
N PRO A 159 -14.14 -0.02 -11.98
CA PRO A 159 -14.11 0.90 -10.84
C PRO A 159 -13.01 0.53 -9.84
N LYS A 160 -12.37 1.56 -9.27
CA LYS A 160 -11.40 1.38 -8.18
C LYS A 160 -12.09 0.76 -6.97
N GLN A 161 -11.39 -0.17 -6.33
CA GLN A 161 -11.84 -0.84 -5.12
C GLN A 161 -10.90 -0.43 -4.00
N THR A 162 -11.32 0.60 -3.27
CA THR A 162 -10.55 1.21 -2.19
C THR A 162 -10.47 0.31 -0.97
N PHE A 163 -9.29 0.19 -0.37
CA PHE A 163 -9.14 -0.48 0.91
C PHE A 163 -9.55 0.47 2.04
N TYR A 164 -10.41 -0.03 2.91
CA TYR A 164 -10.66 0.58 4.20
C TYR A 164 -9.55 0.19 5.17
N THR A 165 -8.88 1.19 5.69
CA THR A 165 -7.72 1.11 6.58
C THR A 165 -7.97 2.03 7.78
N THR A 166 -7.12 1.98 8.78
CA THR A 166 -7.19 2.90 9.92
C THR A 166 -6.97 4.37 9.53
N GLU A 167 -6.46 4.65 8.32
CA GLU A 167 -6.25 6.01 7.82
C GLU A 167 -7.54 6.66 7.29
N ASN A 168 -8.52 5.86 6.86
CA ASN A 168 -9.76 6.36 6.25
C ASN A 168 -11.02 5.78 6.88
N THR A 169 -10.90 5.11 8.04
CA THR A 169 -12.04 4.62 8.80
C THR A 169 -11.84 4.77 10.30
N THR A 170 -12.96 4.94 11.02
CA THR A 170 -13.02 4.93 12.48
C THR A 170 -13.86 3.73 12.96
N VAL A 171 -13.61 3.26 14.19
CA VAL A 171 -14.39 2.19 14.82
C VAL A 171 -15.17 2.77 15.98
N ASP A 172 -16.50 2.60 15.97
CA ASP A 172 -17.33 3.07 17.08
C ASP A 172 -17.25 2.16 18.32
N ALA A 173 -17.86 2.58 19.42
CA ALA A 173 -17.86 1.83 20.68
C ALA A 173 -18.49 0.43 20.59
N ASN A 174 -19.28 0.16 19.54
CA ASN A 174 -19.90 -1.13 19.28
C ASN A 174 -19.11 -1.98 18.26
N GLY A 175 -17.96 -1.48 17.77
CA GLY A 175 -17.11 -2.19 16.81
C GLY A 175 -17.51 -2.01 15.35
N PHE A 176 -18.42 -1.09 15.01
CA PHE A 176 -18.77 -0.80 13.62
C PHE A 176 -17.74 0.12 12.97
N ILE A 177 -17.28 -0.27 11.79
CA ILE A 177 -16.41 0.54 10.93
C ILE A 177 -17.26 1.62 10.26
N LYS A 178 -16.84 2.88 10.40
CA LYS A 178 -17.45 4.05 9.78
C LYS A 178 -16.41 4.76 8.92
N ASN A 179 -16.87 5.49 7.90
CA ASN A 179 -15.98 6.41 7.20
C ASN A 179 -15.36 7.35 8.22
N ALA A 180 -14.06 7.62 8.07
CA ALA A 180 -13.41 8.60 8.90
C ALA A 180 -13.98 9.99 8.59
N SER A 181 -14.69 10.60 9.55
CA SER A 181 -15.13 11.99 9.42
C SER A 181 -14.38 12.86 10.42
N PRO A 182 -14.05 14.11 10.07
CA PRO A 182 -13.52 15.09 11.02
C PRO A 182 -14.48 15.29 12.19
N ILE A 183 -14.01 15.09 13.41
CA ILE A 183 -14.77 15.29 14.64
C ILE A 183 -13.95 16.18 15.58
N VAL A 184 -14.58 17.28 16.00
CA VAL A 184 -14.07 18.21 17.00
C VAL A 184 -14.84 17.96 18.30
N LYS A 185 -14.13 17.55 19.35
CA LYS A 185 -14.67 17.52 20.71
C LYS A 185 -14.49 18.89 21.33
N LEU A 186 -15.59 19.62 21.48
CA LEU A 186 -15.62 20.96 22.05
C LEU A 186 -15.83 20.91 23.57
N PHE A 187 -14.85 21.42 24.32
CA PHE A 187 -14.88 21.62 25.76
C PHE A 187 -15.02 23.11 26.10
N ALA A 188 -15.27 23.43 27.38
CA ALA A 188 -15.41 24.82 27.82
C ALA A 188 -14.16 25.69 27.61
N ASP A 189 -12.97 25.07 27.60
CA ASP A 189 -11.69 25.77 27.58
C ASP A 189 -10.79 25.31 26.41
N GLY A 190 -11.29 24.48 25.49
CA GLY A 190 -10.49 23.96 24.38
C GLY A 190 -11.22 22.96 23.50
N VAL A 191 -10.47 22.37 22.57
CA VAL A 191 -10.94 21.32 21.67
C VAL A 191 -9.97 20.14 21.62
N GLU A 192 -10.48 18.94 21.38
CA GLU A 192 -9.69 17.80 20.93
C GLU A 192 -10.11 17.41 19.51
N LEU A 193 -9.12 17.16 18.65
CA LEU A 193 -9.32 16.86 17.23
C LEU A 193 -8.92 15.41 16.97
N ASN A 194 -9.72 14.68 16.19
CA ASN A 194 -9.25 13.45 15.57
C ASN A 194 -8.31 13.73 14.40
N ASP A 195 -7.65 12.69 13.89
CA ASP A 195 -6.63 12.78 12.84
C ASP A 195 -7.15 13.49 11.58
N GLU A 196 -8.44 13.35 11.26
CA GLU A 196 -9.07 14.01 10.11
C GLU A 196 -9.40 15.49 10.39
N ALA A 197 -9.85 15.84 11.60
CA ALA A 197 -10.08 17.23 11.97
C ALA A 197 -8.77 18.04 12.07
N GLN A 198 -7.64 17.38 12.34
CA GLN A 198 -6.32 18.01 12.30
C GLN A 198 -5.89 18.42 10.88
N GLN A 199 -6.53 17.91 9.83
CA GLN A 199 -6.27 18.30 8.45
C GLN A 199 -6.92 19.65 8.09
N GLN A 200 -7.85 20.12 8.93
CA GLN A 200 -8.40 21.45 8.86
C GLN A 200 -7.60 22.35 9.81
N ASP A 201 -7.39 23.62 9.45
CA ASP A 201 -6.68 24.60 10.29
C ASP A 201 -7.56 25.08 11.45
N ILE A 202 -8.02 24.13 12.28
CA ILE A 202 -9.00 24.37 13.34
C ILE A 202 -8.38 25.22 14.46
N VAL A 203 -9.00 26.36 14.72
CA VAL A 203 -8.63 27.25 15.83
C VAL A 203 -9.85 27.46 16.73
N PHE A 204 -9.69 27.18 18.02
CA PHE A 204 -10.70 27.41 19.04
C PHE A 204 -10.57 28.82 19.64
N GLU A 205 -11.69 29.53 19.75
CA GLU A 205 -11.78 30.82 20.43
C GLU A 205 -13.02 30.85 21.34
N LYS A 206 -12.82 31.20 22.61
CA LYS A 206 -13.90 31.44 23.56
C LYS A 206 -14.24 32.93 23.59
N LEU A 207 -15.40 33.28 23.06
CA LEU A 207 -15.86 34.68 22.96
C LEU A 207 -16.50 35.18 24.26
N GLY A 208 -17.02 34.25 25.07
CA GLY A 208 -17.69 34.55 26.33
C GLY A 208 -18.12 33.29 27.06
N ILE A 209 -18.90 33.47 28.12
CA ILE A 209 -19.51 32.34 28.85
C ILE A 209 -20.48 31.65 27.90
N GLY A 210 -20.27 30.36 27.65
CA GLY A 210 -21.08 29.56 26.76
C GLY A 210 -21.12 30.08 25.32
N ASP A 211 -20.06 30.76 24.85
CA ASP A 211 -19.95 31.26 23.47
C ASP A 211 -18.60 30.85 22.89
N TYR A 212 -18.64 29.88 21.96
CA TYR A 212 -17.47 29.19 21.41
C TYR A 212 -17.45 29.33 19.90
N LEU A 213 -16.31 29.73 19.35
CA LEU A 213 -16.08 29.86 17.93
C LEU A 213 -15.01 28.86 17.49
N ILE A 214 -15.36 28.02 16.53
CA ILE A 214 -14.47 27.10 15.84
C ILE A 214 -14.16 27.70 14.48
N LYS A 215 -12.92 28.16 14.29
CA LYS A 215 -12.43 28.74 13.05
C LYS A 215 -11.72 27.71 12.19
N GLY A 216 -11.70 27.93 10.88
CA GLY A 216 -10.98 27.10 9.92
C GLY A 216 -11.67 25.78 9.62
N SER A 217 -12.94 25.63 10.04
CA SER A 217 -13.75 24.46 9.69
C SER A 217 -14.37 24.59 8.31
N SER A 218 -14.59 23.45 7.66
CA SER A 218 -15.34 23.32 6.40
C SER A 218 -16.87 23.36 6.58
N GLY A 219 -17.37 23.71 7.76
CA GLY A 219 -18.77 23.60 8.16
C GLY A 219 -19.15 22.24 8.72
N PHE A 220 -20.44 22.05 9.05
CA PHE A 220 -20.96 20.77 9.53
C PHE A 220 -21.11 19.74 8.42
N ALA A 221 -21.01 18.46 8.80
CA ALA A 221 -21.30 17.34 7.89
C ALA A 221 -22.71 17.47 7.27
N GLN A 222 -22.80 17.32 5.94
CA GLN A 222 -24.05 17.43 5.19
C GLN A 222 -24.95 16.19 5.30
N GLU A 223 -24.39 15.05 5.69
CA GLU A 223 -25.11 13.78 5.83
C GLU A 223 -24.97 13.17 7.23
N GLY A 224 -26.09 12.70 7.78
CA GLY A 224 -26.14 12.04 9.08
C GLY A 224 -26.17 13.01 10.27
N TRP A 225 -25.48 12.66 11.36
CA TRP A 225 -25.38 13.51 12.55
C TRP A 225 -24.27 14.55 12.36
N TYR A 226 -24.43 15.72 12.97
CA TYR A 226 -23.45 16.81 12.94
C TYR A 226 -23.13 17.40 14.31
N ILE A 227 -24.03 17.23 15.30
CA ILE A 227 -23.81 17.65 16.68
C ILE A 227 -24.33 16.59 17.65
N GLU A 228 -23.52 16.25 18.65
CA GLU A 228 -23.95 15.42 19.78
C GLU A 228 -23.64 16.12 21.09
N THR A 229 -24.66 16.21 21.95
CA THR A 229 -24.58 16.95 23.22
C THR A 229 -24.49 15.99 24.39
N PRO A 230 -23.76 16.35 25.47
CA PRO A 230 -23.55 15.46 26.59
C PRO A 230 -24.86 15.29 27.37
N LYS A 231 -25.16 14.03 27.70
CA LYS A 231 -26.35 13.62 28.46
C LYS A 231 -25.96 13.13 29.86
N ASP A 232 -26.87 13.31 30.81
CA ASP A 232 -26.77 12.68 32.13
C ASP A 232 -27.10 11.17 32.07
N ALA A 233 -26.97 10.48 33.20
CA ALA A 233 -27.26 9.05 33.30
C ALA A 233 -28.74 8.69 33.01
N ASN A 234 -29.64 9.67 33.04
CA ASN A 234 -31.06 9.51 32.77
C ASN A 234 -31.41 9.89 31.32
N GLY A 235 -30.43 10.27 30.49
CA GLY A 235 -30.61 10.66 29.10
C GLY A 235 -30.98 12.13 28.89
N ASN A 236 -30.99 12.96 29.94
CA ASN A 236 -31.28 14.39 29.79
C ASN A 236 -30.05 15.14 29.28
N VAL A 237 -30.24 15.98 28.27
CA VAL A 237 -29.20 16.93 27.83
C VAL A 237 -28.87 17.91 28.96
N LEU A 238 -27.59 18.18 29.21
CA LEU A 238 -27.17 18.99 30.36
C LEU A 238 -27.47 20.49 30.18
N PHE A 239 -27.36 20.98 28.95
CA PHE A 239 -27.57 22.38 28.56
C PHE A 239 -28.19 22.44 27.17
N SER A 240 -28.80 23.57 26.82
CA SER A 240 -29.28 23.83 25.47
C SER A 240 -28.14 24.31 24.60
N VAL A 241 -28.08 23.83 23.37
CA VAL A 241 -27.06 24.24 22.38
C VAL A 241 -27.75 24.91 21.21
N ILE A 242 -27.26 26.08 20.82
CA ILE A 242 -27.61 26.77 19.59
C ILE A 242 -26.32 26.91 18.80
N TYR A 243 -26.36 26.60 17.51
CA TYR A 243 -25.19 26.70 16.65
C TYR A 243 -25.54 27.39 15.34
N THR A 244 -24.53 28.01 14.74
CA THR A 244 -24.63 28.66 13.45
C THR A 244 -23.35 28.39 12.67
N THR A 245 -23.48 27.91 11.45
CA THR A 245 -22.38 27.87 10.49
C THR A 245 -22.28 29.23 9.81
N LEU A 246 -21.11 29.85 9.86
CA LEU A 246 -20.80 31.11 9.18
C LEU A 246 -20.52 30.85 7.69
N GLU A 247 -20.60 31.90 6.86
CA GLU A 247 -20.39 31.79 5.41
C GLU A 247 -19.02 31.24 5.02
N ASN A 248 -18.01 31.45 5.87
CA ASN A 248 -16.65 30.93 5.69
C ASN A 248 -16.46 29.48 6.20
N GLY A 249 -17.52 28.83 6.68
CA GLY A 249 -17.48 27.47 7.21
C GLY A 249 -17.16 27.38 8.71
N ASP A 250 -16.81 28.49 9.36
CA ASP A 250 -16.61 28.54 10.81
C ASP A 250 -17.91 28.20 11.55
N ILE A 251 -17.79 27.61 12.74
CA ILE A 251 -18.93 27.17 13.53
C ILE A 251 -18.97 27.95 14.85
N LEU A 252 -20.07 28.67 15.06
CA LEU A 252 -20.39 29.30 16.33
C LEU A 252 -21.29 28.37 17.14
N VAL A 253 -20.89 28.03 18.36
CA VAL A 253 -21.66 27.20 19.29
C VAL A 253 -21.93 28.00 20.56
N LYS A 254 -23.20 28.15 20.90
CA LYS A 254 -23.66 28.81 22.12
C LYS A 254 -24.40 27.86 23.04
N THR A 255 -24.07 27.90 24.33
CA THR A 255 -24.66 27.04 25.34
C THR A 255 -25.39 27.84 26.41
N TYR A 256 -26.60 27.39 26.75
CA TYR A 256 -27.52 28.08 27.65
C TYR A 256 -28.07 27.15 28.72
N LYS A 257 -28.49 27.74 29.85
CA LYS A 257 -29.38 27.05 30.77
C LYS A 257 -30.69 26.70 30.06
N LYS A 258 -31.36 25.70 30.59
CA LYS A 258 -32.67 25.26 30.12
C LYS A 258 -33.75 25.96 30.93
N LYS A 259 -34.80 26.45 30.27
CA LYS A 259 -36.03 26.91 30.93
C LYS A 259 -37.24 26.17 30.39
N PHE A 260 -38.25 26.01 31.25
CA PHE A 260 -39.54 25.48 30.83
C PHE A 260 -40.38 26.63 30.27
N ASP A 261 -40.76 26.51 29.01
CA ASP A 261 -41.70 27.41 28.37
C ASP A 261 -43.13 26.90 28.61
N LEU A 262 -43.92 27.69 29.32
CA LEU A 262 -45.30 27.37 29.68
C LEU A 262 -46.24 27.42 28.47
N GLU A 263 -45.93 28.22 27.43
CA GLU A 263 -46.78 28.35 26.26
C GLU A 263 -46.68 27.13 25.35
N THR A 264 -45.45 26.67 25.08
CA THR A 264 -45.20 25.49 24.25
C THR A 264 -45.13 24.18 25.05
N ALA A 265 -45.22 24.25 26.38
CA ALA A 265 -45.03 23.13 27.31
C ALA A 265 -43.74 22.33 27.01
N SER A 266 -42.67 23.05 26.66
CA SER A 266 -41.40 22.47 26.20
C SER A 266 -40.20 23.03 26.94
N ILE A 267 -39.08 22.32 26.91
CA ILE A 267 -37.81 22.79 27.47
C ILE A 267 -37.06 23.53 26.36
N VAL A 268 -36.87 24.84 26.53
CA VAL A 268 -36.20 25.72 25.57
C VAL A 268 -34.91 26.30 26.15
N ALA A 269 -34.08 26.84 25.26
CA ALA A 269 -32.87 27.57 25.65
C ALA A 269 -33.24 28.86 26.39
N ASP A 270 -32.62 29.09 27.54
CA ASP A 270 -32.73 30.36 28.26
C ASP A 270 -31.66 31.34 27.77
N LEU A 271 -32.00 32.09 26.72
CA LEU A 271 -31.07 32.99 26.04
C LEU A 271 -30.46 34.08 26.93
N GLU A 272 -31.08 34.39 28.07
CA GLU A 272 -30.60 35.37 29.05
C GLU A 272 -29.59 34.79 30.04
N ASN A 273 -29.49 33.46 30.12
CA ASN A 273 -28.63 32.73 31.05
C ASN A 273 -27.66 31.81 30.28
N PRO A 274 -26.65 32.38 29.59
CA PRO A 274 -25.58 31.59 29.00
C PRO A 274 -24.83 30.81 30.08
N MET A 275 -24.33 29.64 29.73
CA MET A 275 -23.64 28.75 30.66
C MET A 275 -22.57 27.98 29.92
N ASP A 276 -21.37 27.86 30.51
CA ASP A 276 -20.30 27.07 29.94
C ASP A 276 -20.60 25.57 29.93
N ILE A 277 -19.97 24.85 29.00
CA ILE A 277 -19.95 23.38 28.98
C ILE A 277 -19.42 22.89 30.33
N THR A 278 -20.12 21.95 30.96
CA THR A 278 -19.73 21.45 32.29
C THR A 278 -18.37 20.76 32.22
N ALA A 279 -17.50 21.01 33.21
CA ALA A 279 -16.17 20.40 33.27
C ALA A 279 -16.22 18.87 33.13
N GLY A 280 -15.33 18.32 32.30
CA GLY A 280 -15.28 16.89 31.98
C GLY A 280 -16.37 16.40 31.01
N ARG A 281 -17.15 17.31 30.43
CA ARG A 281 -18.09 17.04 29.32
C ARG A 281 -17.67 17.82 28.08
N TRP A 282 -18.10 17.34 26.92
CA TRP A 282 -17.84 17.97 25.63
C TRP A 282 -19.07 17.84 24.72
N ILE A 283 -19.07 18.63 23.66
CA ILE A 283 -19.97 18.51 22.51
C ILE A 283 -19.17 17.93 21.35
N ASP A 284 -19.65 16.86 20.73
CA ASP A 284 -19.04 16.35 19.51
C ASP A 284 -19.60 17.12 18.30
N LEU A 285 -18.72 17.75 17.54
CA LEU A 285 -19.05 18.46 16.29
C LEU A 285 -18.45 17.66 15.13
N ARG A 286 -19.29 17.12 14.24
CA ARG A 286 -18.82 16.43 13.04
C ARG A 286 -18.78 17.42 11.88
N LEU A 287 -17.59 17.65 11.36
CA LEU A 287 -17.38 18.62 10.28
C LEU A 287 -17.55 17.95 8.92
N GLN A 288 -17.75 18.79 7.90
CA GLN A 288 -17.74 18.38 6.51
C GLN A 288 -16.36 17.87 6.14
N GLU A 289 -16.29 16.78 5.39
CA GLU A 289 -15.03 16.31 4.84
C GLU A 289 -14.49 17.35 3.84
N LEU A 290 -13.18 17.62 3.88
CA LEU A 290 -12.57 18.47 2.85
C LEU A 290 -12.79 17.81 1.48
N PRO A 291 -13.08 18.58 0.42
CA PRO A 291 -13.19 18.03 -0.92
C PRO A 291 -11.90 17.28 -1.23
N GLN A 292 -12.02 15.97 -1.46
CA GLN A 292 -10.94 15.24 -2.10
C GLN A 292 -10.71 15.94 -3.44
N PRO A 293 -9.48 16.33 -3.81
CA PRO A 293 -9.25 17.06 -5.05
C PRO A 293 -9.84 16.26 -6.22
N GLU A 294 -10.94 16.77 -6.79
CA GLU A 294 -11.51 16.27 -8.02
C GLU A 294 -10.56 16.68 -9.15
N ILE A 295 -10.12 15.69 -9.91
CA ILE A 295 -9.37 15.96 -11.14
C ILE A 295 -10.41 16.41 -12.15
N GLU A 296 -10.40 17.70 -12.50
CA GLU A 296 -11.14 18.19 -13.66
C GLU A 296 -10.67 17.40 -14.90
N VAL A 297 -11.58 16.61 -15.47
CA VAL A 297 -11.41 16.08 -16.82
C VAL A 297 -11.53 17.29 -17.74
N ILE A 298 -10.40 17.87 -18.12
CA ILE A 298 -10.34 18.88 -19.16
C ILE A 298 -10.64 18.13 -20.47
N ASP A 299 -11.91 18.15 -20.89
CA ASP A 299 -12.27 17.84 -22.28
C ASP A 299 -11.63 18.94 -23.14
N GLU A 300 -10.43 18.70 -23.67
CA GLU A 300 -9.92 19.52 -24.75
C GLU A 300 -10.78 19.30 -26.01
N PRO A 301 -11.19 20.36 -26.72
CA PRO A 301 -12.04 20.24 -27.88
C PRO A 301 -11.30 19.55 -29.02
N GLU A 302 -11.96 18.59 -29.66
CA GLU A 302 -11.47 17.86 -30.82
C GLU A 302 -10.80 18.80 -31.85
N GLN A 303 -9.53 18.53 -32.16
CA GLN A 303 -8.86 18.98 -33.38
C GLN A 303 -8.38 17.78 -34.20
#